data_AF-A0A2V8V129-F1
#
_entry.id   AF-A0A2V8V129-F1
#
_cell.length_a   1.000
_cell.length_b   1.000
_cell.length_c   1.000
_cell.angle_alpha   90.00
_cell.angle_beta   90.00
_cell.angle_gamma   90.00
#
_symmetry.space_group_name_H-M   'P 1'
#
loop_
_entity.id
_entity.type
_entity.pdbx_description
1 polymer ?
#
loop_
_entity_poly.entity_id
_entity_poly.type
_entity_poly.pdbx_seq_one_letter_code
_entity_poly.pdbx_strand_id
1 'polypeptide(L)'
;MLTRRSLLLSAPAPLLAGRAKLGPKRRVDRALRGEDVDRIPFTFWHHFGLEKSPAIRHAQATLDFHRKFRTDLVKVMSDYPYPKPPSKWPELRVEDNPFPEQIQALEIIRDGLAGNAYFLETVFNPWNVAEKLSSKEGVLRLKAENPQALLEALEVIAESEARHAKKAVATGAAGIFLAIANAQDGILSEADYAKFSEPFDRMILQAVNTAPLNTLHLHGDKVYLQRFFKGWPAAAINYSAIRLASASLKSAGNTPNCFWRDLMK
;
A
#
# COMPACT_ATOMS: atom_id res chain seq x y z
N MET A 1 -57.04 -4.29 35.50
CA MET A 1 -55.71 -3.88 36.03
C MET A 1 -54.68 -4.08 34.92
N LEU A 2 -53.78 -3.10 34.78
CA LEU A 2 -53.13 -2.68 33.54
C LEU A 2 -52.22 -3.69 32.83
N THR A 3 -52.32 -3.69 31.50
CA THR A 3 -51.45 -4.35 30.52
C THR A 3 -50.09 -3.64 30.42
N ARG A 4 -49.00 -4.40 30.48
CA ARG A 4 -47.62 -3.92 30.22
C ARG A 4 -47.46 -3.58 28.73
N ARG A 5 -47.79 -2.35 28.36
CA ARG A 5 -47.33 -1.69 27.14
C ARG A 5 -46.33 -0.59 27.51
N SER A 6 -45.32 -0.47 26.63
CA SER A 6 -44.48 0.72 26.40
C SER A 6 -43.18 0.85 27.19
N LEU A 7 -42.07 0.71 26.47
CA LEU A 7 -41.06 1.78 26.34
C LEU A 7 -40.13 1.44 25.15
N LEU A 8 -40.65 1.65 23.94
CA LEU A 8 -39.80 1.91 22.78
C LEU A 8 -39.33 3.35 22.91
N LEU A 9 -38.12 3.54 23.43
CA LEU A 9 -37.38 4.79 23.27
C LEU A 9 -36.98 4.90 21.80
N SER A 10 -37.84 5.52 20.99
CA SER A 10 -37.42 6.07 19.70
C SER A 10 -36.47 7.24 19.99
N ALA A 11 -35.18 6.96 20.05
CA ALA A 11 -34.19 8.02 19.92
C ALA A 11 -34.44 8.71 18.56
N PRO A 12 -34.58 10.04 18.51
CA PRO A 12 -34.68 10.72 17.23
C PRO A 12 -33.36 10.49 16.49
N ALA A 13 -33.43 9.90 15.29
CA ALA A 13 -32.31 9.92 14.37
C ALA A 13 -31.91 11.40 14.21
N PRO A 14 -30.63 11.77 14.43
CA PRO A 14 -30.23 13.14 14.22
C PRO A 14 -30.53 13.48 12.76
N LEU A 15 -31.41 14.46 12.57
CA LEU A 15 -31.58 15.14 11.29
C LEU A 15 -30.18 15.59 10.87
N LEU A 16 -29.61 14.91 9.87
CA LEU A 16 -28.39 15.33 9.20
C LEU A 16 -28.69 16.67 8.50
N ALA A 17 -28.62 17.77 9.24
CA ALA A 17 -28.42 19.08 8.67
C ALA A 17 -27.24 18.95 7.69
N GLY A 18 -27.47 19.28 6.42
CA GLY A 18 -26.56 18.97 5.32
C GLY A 18 -25.12 19.38 5.65
N ARG A 19 -24.28 18.40 5.98
CA ARG A 19 -22.87 18.65 6.32
C ARG A 19 -22.20 19.31 5.11
N ALA A 20 -21.45 20.38 5.35
CA ALA A 20 -20.70 21.04 4.28
C ALA A 20 -19.78 20.04 3.57
N LYS A 21 -19.79 20.05 2.24
CA LYS A 21 -19.01 19.14 1.42
C LYS A 21 -17.51 19.39 1.64
N LEU A 22 -16.78 18.36 2.04
CA LEU A 22 -15.34 18.43 2.29
C LEU A 22 -14.53 18.25 0.99
N GLY A 23 -13.35 18.87 0.93
CA GLY A 23 -12.35 18.52 -0.08
C GLY A 23 -11.70 17.15 0.21
N PRO A 24 -11.11 16.47 -0.81
CA PRO A 24 -10.43 15.17 -0.67
C PRO A 24 -9.47 15.11 0.53
N LYS A 25 -8.47 16.00 0.55
CA LYS A 25 -7.46 16.05 1.61
C LYS A 25 -8.07 16.27 3.00
N ARG A 26 -8.99 17.23 3.13
CA ARG A 26 -9.66 17.51 4.41
C ARG A 26 -10.49 16.32 4.90
N ARG A 27 -11.11 15.56 4.00
CA ARG A 27 -11.86 14.34 4.36
C ARG A 27 -10.94 13.27 4.92
N VAL A 28 -9.79 13.04 4.28
CA VAL A 28 -8.76 12.09 4.76
C VAL A 28 -8.21 12.54 6.13
N ASP A 29 -7.88 13.83 6.28
CA ASP A 29 -7.40 14.40 7.54
C ASP A 29 -8.37 14.17 8.71
N ARG A 30 -9.67 14.39 8.48
CA ARG A 30 -10.71 14.18 9.50
C ARG A 30 -10.87 12.71 9.83
N ALA A 31 -10.90 11.84 8.82
CA ALA A 31 -11.01 10.40 9.02
C ALA A 31 -9.82 9.84 9.82
N LEU A 32 -8.60 10.29 9.54
CA LEU A 32 -7.38 9.93 10.29
C LEU A 32 -7.47 10.33 11.78
N ARG A 33 -8.13 11.45 12.09
CA ARG A 33 -8.32 11.92 13.47
C ARG A 33 -9.57 11.37 14.16
N GLY A 34 -10.31 10.47 13.51
CA GLY A 34 -11.59 9.97 14.02
C GLY A 34 -12.69 11.04 14.10
N GLU A 35 -12.53 12.15 13.37
CA GLU A 35 -13.53 13.19 13.28
C GLU A 35 -14.64 12.82 12.29
N ASP A 36 -15.80 13.45 12.45
CA ASP A 36 -16.91 13.37 11.51
C ASP A 36 -16.48 13.68 10.06
N VAL A 37 -17.03 12.97 9.08
CA VAL A 37 -16.86 13.27 7.65
C VAL A 37 -18.21 13.44 6.97
N ASP A 38 -18.22 14.07 5.80
CA ASP A 38 -19.42 14.20 4.95
C ASP A 38 -19.73 12.90 4.19
N ARG A 39 -18.70 12.10 3.90
CA ARG A 39 -18.76 10.69 3.50
C ARG A 39 -17.43 10.00 3.82
N ILE A 40 -17.43 8.66 3.87
CA ILE A 40 -16.19 7.88 4.05
C ILE A 40 -15.22 8.19 2.90
N PRO A 41 -13.92 8.51 3.18
CA PRO A 41 -12.93 8.66 2.14
C PRO A 41 -12.68 7.33 1.43
N PHE A 42 -12.47 7.36 0.12
CA PHE A 42 -12.15 6.16 -0.65
C PHE A 42 -11.04 6.44 -1.65
N THR A 43 -10.36 5.36 -2.04
CA THR A 43 -9.46 5.34 -3.19
C THR A 43 -9.62 4.03 -3.93
N PHE A 44 -9.07 3.99 -5.14
CA PHE A 44 -8.93 2.79 -5.95
C PHE A 44 -7.49 2.71 -6.42
N TRP A 45 -7.13 1.55 -6.93
CA TRP A 45 -5.85 1.36 -7.56
C TRP A 45 -5.96 0.52 -8.82
N HIS A 46 -5.11 0.87 -9.77
CA HIS A 46 -5.04 0.21 -11.07
C HIS A 46 -3.59 0.20 -11.56
N HIS A 47 -3.12 -0.96 -12.01
CA HIS A 47 -1.83 -1.11 -12.68
C HIS A 47 -2.02 -0.73 -14.15
N PHE A 48 -1.41 0.37 -14.59
CA PHE A 48 -1.60 0.87 -15.95
C PHE A 48 -0.73 0.18 -16.99
N GLY A 49 0.30 -0.58 -16.59
CA GLY A 49 1.24 -1.24 -17.52
C GLY A 49 2.05 -0.23 -18.35
N LEU A 50 2.46 0.88 -17.72
CA LEU A 50 3.15 2.01 -18.37
C LEU A 50 4.62 2.12 -17.94
N GLU A 51 5.18 1.09 -17.32
CA GLU A 51 6.56 1.06 -16.80
C GLU A 51 7.64 1.20 -17.88
N LYS A 52 7.29 0.93 -19.15
CA LYS A 52 8.16 1.15 -20.31
C LYS A 52 7.91 2.47 -21.03
N SER A 53 6.96 3.27 -20.55
CA SER A 53 6.64 4.59 -21.10
C SER A 53 7.36 5.69 -20.30
N PRO A 54 7.56 6.88 -20.89
CA PRO A 54 8.08 8.04 -20.16
C PRO A 54 7.23 8.36 -18.92
N ALA A 55 7.88 8.84 -17.85
CA ALA A 55 7.28 9.16 -16.56
C ALA A 55 5.97 9.99 -16.66
N ILE A 56 5.95 10.95 -17.58
CA ILE A 56 4.78 11.79 -17.85
C ILE A 56 3.51 11.00 -18.19
N ARG A 57 3.61 9.87 -18.89
CA ARG A 57 2.44 9.03 -19.22
C ARG A 57 1.87 8.37 -17.98
N HIS A 58 2.75 7.85 -17.10
CA HIS A 58 2.33 7.24 -15.84
C HIS A 58 1.65 8.28 -14.93
N ALA A 59 2.24 9.47 -14.82
CA ALA A 59 1.67 10.58 -14.07
C ALA A 59 0.31 11.03 -14.61
N GLN A 60 0.19 11.20 -15.94
CA GLN A 60 -1.07 11.57 -16.60
C GLN A 60 -2.17 10.53 -16.33
N ALA A 61 -1.88 9.25 -16.55
CA ALA A 61 -2.85 8.17 -16.30
C ALA A 61 -3.32 8.14 -14.84
N THR A 62 -2.40 8.33 -13.89
CA THR A 62 -2.69 8.39 -12.45
C THR A 62 -3.60 9.57 -12.11
N LEU A 63 -3.29 10.76 -12.63
CA LEU A 63 -4.08 11.98 -12.41
C LEU A 63 -5.45 11.92 -13.09
N ASP A 64 -5.52 11.39 -14.31
CA ASP A 64 -6.79 11.18 -15.04
C ASP A 64 -7.69 10.20 -14.29
N PHE A 65 -7.13 9.12 -13.76
CA PHE A 65 -7.86 8.16 -12.95
C PHE A 65 -8.41 8.81 -11.68
N HIS A 66 -7.60 9.57 -10.95
CA HIS A 66 -8.04 10.34 -9.78
C HIS A 66 -9.19 11.31 -10.13
N ARG A 67 -9.05 12.08 -11.22
CA ARG A 67 -10.10 13.02 -11.68
C ARG A 67 -11.39 12.32 -12.07
N LYS A 68 -11.28 11.22 -12.84
CA LYS A 68 -12.42 10.45 -13.34
C LYS A 68 -13.23 9.84 -12.21
N PHE A 69 -12.57 9.25 -11.22
CA PHE A 69 -13.24 8.55 -10.12
C PHE A 69 -13.42 9.41 -8.86
N ARG A 70 -12.84 10.62 -8.83
CA ARG A 70 -12.92 11.58 -7.71
C ARG A 70 -12.53 10.94 -6.38
N THR A 71 -11.43 10.18 -6.37
CA THR A 71 -10.91 9.55 -5.14
C THR A 71 -10.47 10.62 -4.13
N ASP A 72 -10.36 10.24 -2.86
CA ASP A 72 -9.95 11.16 -1.79
C ASP A 72 -8.43 11.19 -1.55
N LEU A 73 -7.77 10.12 -2.01
CA LEU A 73 -6.36 9.82 -1.91
C LEU A 73 -5.93 9.20 -3.25
N VAL A 74 -4.69 9.41 -3.65
CA VAL A 74 -4.09 8.74 -4.81
C VAL A 74 -3.09 7.70 -4.34
N LYS A 75 -3.37 6.42 -4.57
CA LYS A 75 -2.32 5.40 -4.49
C LYS A 75 -1.60 5.34 -5.83
N VAL A 76 -0.35 5.78 -5.87
CA VAL A 76 0.48 5.69 -7.07
C VAL A 76 0.95 4.25 -7.20
N MET A 77 0.58 3.58 -8.29
CA MET A 77 1.00 2.19 -8.57
C MET A 77 1.92 2.16 -9.76
N SER A 78 3.20 2.41 -9.50
CA SER A 78 4.20 2.34 -10.55
C SER A 78 4.79 0.92 -10.60
N ASP A 79 4.81 0.37 -11.81
CA ASP A 79 5.33 -0.97 -12.08
C ASP A 79 6.79 -0.92 -12.59
N TYR A 80 7.52 0.16 -12.27
CA TYR A 80 8.91 0.29 -12.67
C TYR A 80 9.74 -0.87 -12.11
N PRO A 81 10.54 -1.55 -12.94
CA PRO A 81 11.29 -2.71 -12.50
C PRO A 81 12.45 -2.28 -11.59
N TYR A 82 12.68 -3.05 -10.54
CA TYR A 82 13.87 -2.88 -9.71
C TYR A 82 15.14 -3.11 -10.57
N PRO A 83 16.23 -2.36 -10.35
CA PRO A 83 17.46 -2.52 -11.12
C PRO A 83 17.97 -3.97 -11.11
N LYS A 84 18.36 -4.46 -12.29
CA LYS A 84 18.93 -5.81 -12.38
C LYS A 84 20.28 -5.85 -11.64
N PRO A 85 20.62 -6.98 -10.99
CA PRO A 85 21.92 -7.14 -10.37
C PRO A 85 23.05 -6.90 -11.40
N PRO A 86 24.18 -6.31 -10.99
CA PRO A 86 25.33 -6.13 -11.87
C PRO A 86 25.98 -7.46 -12.26
N SER A 87 25.77 -8.51 -11.46
CA SER A 87 26.21 -9.89 -11.71
C SER A 87 25.03 -10.86 -11.60
N LYS A 88 25.22 -12.03 -10.96
CA LYS A 88 24.18 -13.04 -10.79
C LYS A 88 23.43 -12.83 -9.48
N TRP A 89 22.14 -13.13 -9.45
CA TRP A 89 21.42 -13.32 -8.18
C TRP A 89 22.17 -14.33 -7.29
N PRO A 90 22.35 -14.07 -5.98
CA PRO A 90 21.81 -12.97 -5.18
C PRO A 90 22.76 -11.76 -4.96
N GLU A 91 23.81 -11.61 -5.77
CA GLU A 91 24.80 -10.54 -5.62
C GLU A 91 24.20 -9.18 -6.04
N LEU A 92 23.90 -8.33 -5.05
CA LEU A 92 23.29 -7.01 -5.24
C LEU A 92 24.17 -5.91 -4.63
N ARG A 93 23.90 -4.67 -5.07
CA ARG A 93 24.46 -3.46 -4.46
C ARG A 93 23.33 -2.52 -4.11
N VAL A 94 23.55 -1.72 -3.09
CA VAL A 94 22.55 -0.75 -2.65
C VAL A 94 22.45 0.35 -3.69
N GLU A 95 21.23 0.62 -4.14
CA GLU A 95 20.92 1.65 -5.13
C GLU A 95 20.47 2.92 -4.42
N ASP A 96 21.12 4.05 -4.75
CA ASP A 96 20.72 5.34 -4.20
C ASP A 96 19.35 5.80 -4.68
N ASN A 97 19.03 5.48 -5.93
CA ASN A 97 17.77 5.81 -6.57
C ASN A 97 17.37 4.67 -7.51
N PRO A 98 16.77 3.58 -6.99
CA PRO A 98 16.45 2.42 -7.82
C PRO A 98 15.39 2.71 -8.89
N PHE A 99 14.61 3.80 -8.76
CA PHE A 99 13.52 4.13 -9.67
C PHE A 99 13.50 5.63 -10.07
N PRO A 100 14.49 6.11 -10.85
CA PRO A 100 14.58 7.54 -11.18
C PRO A 100 13.36 8.05 -11.98
N GLU A 101 12.84 7.26 -12.91
CA GLU A 101 11.63 7.60 -13.68
C GLU A 101 10.38 7.63 -12.79
N GLN A 102 10.33 6.80 -11.76
CA GLN A 102 9.24 6.81 -10.79
C GLN A 102 9.24 8.12 -9.99
N ILE A 103 10.40 8.58 -9.52
CA ILE A 103 10.53 9.87 -8.83
C ILE A 103 10.06 11.04 -9.73
N GLN A 104 10.44 11.04 -11.01
CA GLN A 104 9.96 12.04 -11.97
C GLN A 104 8.42 12.01 -12.11
N ALA A 105 7.83 10.82 -12.14
CA ALA A 105 6.37 10.69 -12.20
C ALA A 105 5.71 11.23 -10.92
N LEU A 106 6.29 10.99 -9.75
CA LEU A 106 5.79 11.51 -8.47
C LEU A 106 5.84 13.05 -8.41
N GLU A 107 6.87 13.69 -8.97
CA GLU A 107 6.96 15.15 -9.07
C GLU A 107 5.80 15.73 -9.90
N ILE A 108 5.54 15.12 -11.06
CA ILE A 108 4.44 15.53 -11.95
C ILE A 108 3.08 15.29 -11.27
N ILE A 109 2.92 14.16 -10.56
CA ILE A 109 1.69 13.85 -9.82
C ILE A 109 1.46 14.89 -8.72
N ARG A 110 2.48 15.21 -7.92
CA ARG A 110 2.39 16.26 -6.89
C ARG A 110 1.91 17.58 -7.48
N ASP A 111 2.55 18.03 -8.55
CA ASP A 111 2.22 19.30 -9.19
C ASP A 111 0.80 19.28 -9.76
N GLY A 112 0.41 18.17 -10.41
CA GLY A 112 -0.93 17.97 -10.96
C GLY A 112 -2.04 17.85 -9.91
N LEU A 113 -1.72 17.43 -8.68
CA LEU A 113 -2.67 17.42 -7.55
C LEU A 113 -2.84 18.80 -6.91
N ALA A 114 -1.86 19.69 -7.04
CA ALA A 114 -1.89 21.06 -6.50
C ALA A 114 -2.33 21.13 -5.03
N GLY A 115 -1.90 20.15 -4.22
CA GLY A 115 -2.24 20.03 -2.79
C GLY A 115 -3.69 19.64 -2.46
N ASN A 116 -4.53 19.33 -3.46
CA ASN A 116 -5.96 19.03 -3.25
C ASN A 116 -6.24 17.63 -2.67
N ALA A 117 -5.34 16.68 -2.92
CA ALA A 117 -5.40 15.32 -2.39
C ALA A 117 -4.01 14.87 -1.95
N TYR A 118 -3.96 13.92 -1.03
CA TYR A 118 -2.74 13.19 -0.72
C TYR A 118 -2.42 12.19 -1.85
N PHE A 119 -1.14 11.84 -1.98
CA PHE A 119 -0.74 10.66 -2.71
C PHE A 119 0.22 9.80 -1.88
N LEU A 120 0.12 8.49 -2.05
CA LEU A 120 1.03 7.51 -1.46
C LEU A 120 1.83 6.85 -2.57
N GLU A 121 3.11 6.69 -2.29
CA GLU A 121 3.98 5.90 -3.14
C GLU A 121 3.82 4.41 -2.81
N THR A 122 3.66 3.55 -3.81
CA THR A 122 3.67 2.09 -3.55
C THR A 122 5.11 1.58 -3.52
N VAL A 123 5.47 0.92 -2.42
CA VAL A 123 6.75 0.24 -2.24
C VAL A 123 6.47 -1.25 -2.09
N PHE A 124 7.10 -2.10 -2.91
CA PHE A 124 7.01 -3.55 -2.76
C PHE A 124 7.97 -4.01 -1.69
N ASN A 125 7.55 -4.96 -0.87
CA ASN A 125 8.41 -5.44 0.18
C ASN A 125 9.62 -6.24 -0.36
N PRO A 126 10.76 -6.29 0.36
CA PRO A 126 12.00 -6.85 -0.19
C PRO A 126 11.90 -8.30 -0.65
N TRP A 127 11.06 -9.10 0.00
CA TRP A 127 10.76 -10.46 -0.46
C TRP A 127 10.13 -10.47 -1.85
N ASN A 128 9.13 -9.62 -2.11
CA ASN A 128 8.50 -9.54 -3.43
C ASN A 128 9.46 -9.06 -4.52
N VAL A 129 10.36 -8.13 -4.20
CA VAL A 129 11.42 -7.69 -5.12
C VAL A 129 12.38 -8.84 -5.42
N ALA A 130 12.79 -9.61 -4.41
CA ALA A 130 13.60 -10.81 -4.59
C ALA A 130 12.93 -11.83 -5.53
N GLU A 131 11.62 -12.07 -5.37
CA GLU A 131 10.86 -12.95 -6.27
C GLU A 131 10.85 -12.43 -7.72
N LYS A 132 10.78 -11.11 -7.93
CA LYS A 132 10.83 -10.48 -9.26
C LYS A 132 12.21 -10.55 -9.90
N LEU A 133 13.28 -10.47 -9.11
CA LEU A 133 14.67 -10.59 -9.58
C LEU A 133 15.08 -12.04 -9.87
N SER A 134 14.46 -13.00 -9.18
CA SER A 134 14.72 -14.43 -9.26
C SER A 134 13.47 -15.18 -9.75
N SER A 135 12.86 -15.96 -8.87
CA SER A 135 11.51 -16.51 -8.96
C SER A 135 11.06 -16.88 -7.54
N LYS A 136 9.78 -17.21 -7.34
CA LYS A 136 9.30 -17.70 -6.03
C LYS A 136 10.08 -18.93 -5.56
N GLU A 137 10.27 -19.89 -6.47
CA GLU A 137 11.02 -21.11 -6.23
C GLU A 137 12.51 -20.82 -6.02
N GLY A 138 13.07 -19.86 -6.74
CA GLY A 138 14.46 -19.43 -6.59
C GLY A 138 14.75 -18.83 -5.22
N VAL A 139 13.86 -17.95 -4.74
CA VAL A 139 13.97 -17.37 -3.39
C VAL A 139 13.81 -18.44 -2.31
N LEU A 140 12.85 -19.36 -2.46
CA LEU A 140 12.66 -20.47 -1.51
C LEU A 140 13.83 -21.46 -1.50
N ARG A 141 14.42 -21.79 -2.66
CA ARG A 141 15.65 -22.59 -2.72
C ARG A 141 16.80 -21.88 -2.03
N LEU A 142 17.01 -20.59 -2.29
CA LEU A 142 18.06 -19.82 -1.63
C LEU A 142 17.86 -19.75 -0.11
N LYS A 143 16.61 -19.59 0.35
CA LYS A 143 16.25 -19.66 1.77
C LYS A 143 16.69 -20.99 2.41
N ALA A 144 16.53 -22.10 1.70
CA ALA A 144 16.85 -23.44 2.20
C ALA A 144 18.35 -23.76 2.12
N GLU A 145 19.00 -23.43 1.00
CA GLU A 145 20.38 -23.81 0.70
C GLU A 145 21.40 -22.83 1.28
N ASN A 146 21.09 -21.53 1.27
CA ASN A 146 21.98 -20.48 1.78
C ASN A 146 21.18 -19.29 2.37
N PRO A 147 20.57 -19.46 3.56
CA PRO A 147 19.74 -18.44 4.19
C PRO A 147 20.47 -17.14 4.49
N GLN A 148 21.79 -17.21 4.72
CA GLN A 148 22.61 -16.03 5.00
C GLN A 148 22.72 -15.14 3.76
N ALA A 149 22.99 -15.72 2.59
CA ALA A 149 23.01 -14.98 1.33
C ALA A 149 21.64 -14.38 0.98
N LEU A 150 20.53 -15.05 1.33
CA LEU A 150 19.19 -14.46 1.17
C LEU A 150 18.99 -13.24 2.09
N LEU A 151 19.40 -13.33 3.37
CA LEU A 151 19.28 -12.22 4.31
C LEU A 151 20.08 -10.99 3.83
N GLU A 152 21.30 -11.21 3.36
CA GLU A 152 22.15 -10.14 2.80
C GLU A 152 21.51 -9.49 1.57
N ALA A 153 20.95 -10.28 0.65
CA ALA A 153 20.26 -9.76 -0.52
C ALA A 153 19.00 -8.95 -0.16
N LEU A 154 18.21 -9.45 0.79
CA LEU A 154 17.02 -8.76 1.28
C LEU A 154 17.37 -7.45 1.99
N GLU A 155 18.49 -7.41 2.73
CA GLU A 155 19.00 -6.19 3.36
C GLU A 155 19.36 -5.13 2.33
N VAL A 156 20.09 -5.51 1.28
CA VAL A 156 20.47 -4.59 0.19
C VAL A 156 19.24 -4.03 -0.55
N ILE A 157 18.24 -4.87 -0.81
CA ILE A 157 16.97 -4.44 -1.40
C ILE A 157 16.23 -3.48 -0.45
N ALA A 158 16.15 -3.82 0.84
CA ALA A 158 15.47 -3.01 1.84
C ALA A 158 16.09 -1.63 1.98
N GLU A 159 17.42 -1.55 1.96
CA GLU A 159 18.13 -0.28 2.03
C GLU A 159 17.85 0.58 0.78
N SER A 160 17.82 -0.03 -0.40
CA SER A 160 17.51 0.67 -1.65
C SER A 160 16.05 1.17 -1.69
N GLU A 161 15.10 0.34 -1.27
CA GLU A 161 13.69 0.72 -1.14
C GLU A 161 13.47 1.78 -0.05
N ALA A 162 14.24 1.74 1.05
CA ALA A 162 14.23 2.79 2.06
C ALA A 162 14.74 4.13 1.52
N ARG A 163 15.77 4.12 0.67
CA ARG A 163 16.25 5.33 -0.04
C ARG A 163 15.21 5.85 -1.02
N HIS A 164 14.53 4.97 -1.75
CA HIS A 164 13.39 5.34 -2.61
C HIS A 164 12.23 5.96 -1.83
N ALA A 165 11.80 5.31 -0.74
CA ALA A 165 10.74 5.82 0.13
C ALA A 165 11.05 7.23 0.65
N LYS A 166 12.30 7.48 1.08
CA LYS A 166 12.76 8.81 1.51
C LYS A 166 12.64 9.83 0.38
N LYS A 167 13.07 9.49 -0.84
CA LYS A 167 12.94 10.36 -2.01
C LYS A 167 11.49 10.65 -2.35
N ALA A 168 10.62 9.63 -2.37
CA ALA A 168 9.20 9.80 -2.63
C ALA A 168 8.52 10.76 -1.63
N VAL A 169 8.82 10.61 -0.33
CA VAL A 169 8.31 11.51 0.71
C VAL A 169 8.89 12.92 0.57
N ALA A 170 10.19 13.05 0.28
CA ALA A 170 10.83 14.34 0.03
C ALA A 170 10.25 15.05 -1.20
N THR A 171 9.84 14.30 -2.24
CA THR A 171 9.13 14.82 -3.41
C THR A 171 7.77 15.38 -3.02
N GLY A 172 7.08 14.80 -2.04
CA GLY A 172 5.79 15.28 -1.52
C GLY A 172 4.77 14.19 -1.23
N ALA A 173 5.13 12.91 -1.31
CA ALA A 173 4.24 11.82 -0.94
C ALA A 173 3.86 11.94 0.54
N ALA A 174 2.59 11.69 0.87
CA ALA A 174 2.11 11.72 2.24
C ALA A 174 2.60 10.52 3.08
N GLY A 175 3.25 9.56 2.44
CA GLY A 175 3.77 8.33 3.00
C GLY A 175 3.90 7.27 1.92
N ILE A 176 4.23 6.06 2.36
CA ILE A 176 4.28 4.89 1.48
C ILE A 176 3.11 3.95 1.73
N PHE A 177 2.72 3.22 0.70
CA PHE A 177 1.86 2.07 0.73
C PHE A 177 2.76 0.83 0.60
N LEU A 178 3.20 0.27 1.73
CA LEU A 178 4.11 -0.87 1.74
C LEU A 178 3.31 -2.15 1.46
N ALA A 179 3.52 -2.74 0.28
CA ALA A 179 2.84 -3.95 -0.18
C ALA A 179 3.58 -5.21 0.27
N ILE A 180 3.00 -5.92 1.24
CA ILE A 180 3.53 -7.14 1.85
C ILE A 180 2.72 -8.33 1.34
N ALA A 181 3.35 -9.20 0.53
CA ALA A 181 2.68 -10.34 -0.10
C ALA A 181 3.00 -11.70 0.55
N ASN A 182 3.95 -11.74 1.48
CA ASN A 182 4.47 -12.98 2.07
C ASN A 182 4.09 -13.18 3.55
N ALA A 183 3.41 -12.23 4.19
CA ALA A 183 2.92 -12.35 5.57
C ALA A 183 1.55 -13.07 5.65
N GLN A 184 1.48 -14.29 5.15
CA GLN A 184 0.23 -15.06 5.09
C GLN A 184 0.48 -16.57 5.03
N ASP A 185 -0.53 -17.33 5.45
CA ASP A 185 -0.51 -18.78 5.33
C ASP A 185 -0.33 -19.24 3.88
N GLY A 186 0.56 -20.22 3.68
CA GLY A 186 0.87 -20.79 2.38
C GLY A 186 2.00 -20.08 1.62
N ILE A 187 2.52 -18.95 2.14
CA ILE A 187 3.73 -18.30 1.59
C ILE A 187 4.91 -18.42 2.56
N LEU A 188 4.86 -17.73 3.71
CA LEU A 188 5.83 -17.90 4.78
C LEU A 188 5.12 -18.26 6.08
N SER A 189 5.72 -19.13 6.89
CA SER A 189 5.32 -19.29 8.28
C SER A 189 5.52 -17.98 9.05
N GLU A 190 4.82 -17.79 10.18
CA GLU A 190 5.05 -16.60 11.03
C GLU A 190 6.51 -16.46 11.47
N ALA A 191 7.18 -17.58 11.77
CA ALA A 191 8.59 -17.57 12.16
C ALA A 191 9.51 -17.19 10.99
N ASP A 192 9.20 -17.66 9.78
CA ASP A 192 9.94 -17.27 8.59
C ASP A 192 9.70 -15.80 8.22
N TYR A 193 8.46 -15.31 8.32
CA TYR A 193 8.17 -13.89 8.10
C TYR A 193 8.95 -13.01 9.09
N ALA A 194 8.97 -13.40 10.37
CA ALA A 194 9.73 -12.70 11.42
C ALA A 194 11.24 -12.60 11.12
N LYS A 195 11.80 -13.61 10.45
CA LYS A 195 13.23 -13.69 10.14
C LYS A 195 13.60 -13.07 8.79
N PHE A 196 12.83 -13.37 7.75
CA PHE A 196 13.19 -13.09 6.35
C PHE A 196 12.39 -11.94 5.73
N SER A 197 11.53 -11.25 6.46
CA SER A 197 10.74 -10.15 5.90
C SER A 197 10.58 -9.00 6.88
N GLU A 198 10.12 -9.28 8.10
CA GLU A 198 9.78 -8.24 9.07
C GLU A 198 10.90 -7.22 9.34
N PRO A 199 12.18 -7.60 9.54
CA PRO A 199 13.24 -6.62 9.78
C PRO A 199 13.40 -5.63 8.63
N PHE A 200 13.22 -6.12 7.40
CA PHE A 200 13.37 -5.37 6.16
C PHE A 200 12.16 -4.49 5.87
N ASP A 201 10.94 -4.99 6.09
CA ASP A 201 9.70 -4.22 6.02
C ASP A 201 9.73 -3.05 7.02
N ARG A 202 10.24 -3.32 8.23
CA ARG A 202 10.43 -2.30 9.28
C ARG A 202 11.47 -1.26 8.87
N MET A 203 12.59 -1.66 8.28
CA MET A 203 13.63 -0.74 7.82
C MET A 203 13.06 0.32 6.88
N ILE A 204 12.26 -0.09 5.89
CA ILE A 204 11.63 0.82 4.92
C ILE A 204 10.65 1.76 5.61
N LEU A 205 9.77 1.26 6.47
CA LEU A 205 8.79 2.10 7.18
C LEU A 205 9.45 3.06 8.17
N GLN A 206 10.53 2.62 8.85
CA GLN A 206 11.30 3.45 9.78
C GLN A 206 12.00 4.60 9.07
N ALA A 207 12.46 4.40 7.83
CA ALA A 207 13.11 5.42 7.01
C ALA A 207 12.22 6.64 6.74
N VAL A 208 10.89 6.48 6.83
CA VAL A 208 9.88 7.53 6.60
C VAL A 208 8.84 7.58 7.73
N ASN A 209 9.23 7.27 8.97
CA ASN A 209 8.29 7.14 10.10
C ASN A 209 7.56 8.44 10.50
N THR A 210 8.03 9.60 10.04
CA THR A 210 7.39 10.90 10.23
C THR A 210 6.33 11.20 9.17
N ALA A 211 6.21 10.38 8.12
CA ALA A 211 5.22 10.58 7.08
C ALA A 211 3.80 10.30 7.64
N PRO A 212 2.84 11.22 7.44
CA PRO A 212 1.55 11.16 8.13
C PRO A 212 0.65 10.00 7.70
N LEU A 213 0.91 9.37 6.55
CA LEU A 213 0.01 8.39 5.95
C LEU A 213 0.74 7.14 5.42
N ASN A 214 1.80 6.71 6.12
CA ASN A 214 2.32 5.36 5.90
C ASN A 214 1.20 4.33 6.09
N THR A 215 1.02 3.46 5.11
CA THR A 215 -0.04 2.48 5.03
C THR A 215 0.57 1.11 4.80
N LEU A 216 0.22 0.15 5.65
CA LEU A 216 0.56 -1.26 5.44
C LEU A 216 -0.47 -1.88 4.52
N HIS A 217 -0.04 -2.64 3.51
CA HIS A 217 -0.92 -3.43 2.69
C HIS A 217 -0.59 -4.91 2.77
N LEU A 218 -1.53 -5.68 3.29
CA LEU A 218 -1.40 -7.13 3.42
C LEU A 218 -2.10 -7.78 2.24
N HIS A 219 -1.31 -8.23 1.27
CA HIS A 219 -1.82 -8.86 0.05
C HIS A 219 -2.07 -10.34 0.30
N GLY A 220 -3.33 -10.77 0.30
CA GLY A 220 -3.68 -12.17 0.55
C GLY A 220 -5.07 -12.33 1.13
N ASP A 221 -5.52 -13.58 1.25
CA ASP A 221 -6.79 -13.93 1.91
C ASP A 221 -6.60 -14.53 3.32
N LYS A 222 -5.36 -14.91 3.69
CA LYS A 222 -4.99 -15.50 4.99
C LYS A 222 -3.84 -14.74 5.67
N VAL A 223 -3.94 -13.43 5.66
CA VAL A 223 -2.87 -12.54 6.15
C VAL A 223 -2.74 -12.58 7.68
N TYR A 224 -1.52 -12.41 8.19
CA TYR A 224 -1.20 -12.35 9.62
C TYR A 224 -1.61 -11.01 10.26
N LEU A 225 -2.86 -10.57 10.07
CA LEU A 225 -3.36 -9.24 10.43
C LEU A 225 -3.02 -8.84 11.88
N GLN A 226 -3.14 -9.78 12.83
CA GLN A 226 -2.87 -9.53 14.25
C GLN A 226 -1.45 -9.02 14.50
N ARG A 227 -0.48 -9.45 13.69
CA ARG A 227 0.93 -9.06 13.77
C ARG A 227 1.16 -7.58 13.44
N PHE A 228 0.23 -6.96 12.72
CA PHE A 228 0.39 -5.61 12.18
C PHE A 228 -0.33 -4.54 12.98
N PHE A 229 -1.17 -4.87 13.97
CA PHE A 229 -1.95 -3.86 14.70
C PHE A 229 -1.08 -2.90 15.52
N LYS A 230 -0.01 -3.38 16.16
CA LYS A 230 0.82 -2.59 17.07
C LYS A 230 2.29 -2.61 16.68
N GLY A 231 3.02 -1.55 17.03
CA GLY A 231 4.47 -1.49 16.86
C GLY A 231 4.95 -1.23 15.42
N TRP A 232 4.06 -0.83 14.51
CA TRP A 232 4.40 -0.46 13.14
C TRP A 232 4.15 1.03 12.92
N PRO A 233 5.10 1.80 12.36
CA PRO A 233 4.93 3.24 12.11
C PRO A 233 4.09 3.48 10.85
N ALA A 234 2.82 3.09 10.93
CA ALA A 234 1.83 3.19 9.87
C ALA A 234 0.48 3.65 10.47
N ALA A 235 -0.17 4.62 9.83
CA ALA A 235 -1.45 5.19 10.24
C ALA A 235 -2.64 4.31 9.82
N ALA A 236 -2.45 3.45 8.81
CA ALA A 236 -3.51 2.60 8.28
C ALA A 236 -3.00 1.20 7.91
N ILE A 237 -3.91 0.22 7.98
CA ILE A 237 -3.72 -1.12 7.42
C ILE A 237 -4.81 -1.35 6.37
N ASN A 238 -4.39 -1.69 5.16
CA ASN A 238 -5.22 -2.15 4.08
C ASN A 238 -5.07 -3.67 3.91
N TYR A 239 -6.18 -4.40 3.84
CA TYR A 239 -6.16 -5.86 3.67
C TYR A 239 -7.45 -6.37 3.00
N SER A 240 -7.39 -7.56 2.39
CA SER A 240 -8.59 -8.18 1.80
C SER A 240 -9.47 -8.74 2.91
N ALA A 241 -10.76 -8.38 2.91
CA ALA A 241 -11.72 -8.81 3.93
C ALA A 241 -12.69 -9.90 3.44
N ILE A 242 -12.67 -10.26 2.14
CA ILE A 242 -13.70 -11.12 1.55
C ILE A 242 -13.06 -12.24 0.74
N ARG A 243 -13.37 -13.48 1.14
CA ARG A 243 -13.29 -14.66 0.28
C ARG A 243 -14.53 -14.66 -0.62
N LEU A 244 -14.47 -14.07 -1.80
CA LEU A 244 -15.54 -14.29 -2.78
C LEU A 244 -15.38 -15.73 -3.28
N ALA A 245 -16.23 -16.63 -2.76
CA ALA A 245 -16.65 -17.77 -3.57
C ALA A 245 -17.18 -17.17 -4.88
N SER A 246 -16.55 -17.54 -5.99
CA SER A 246 -16.81 -17.06 -7.34
C SER A 246 -18.32 -16.89 -7.63
N ALA A 247 -18.84 -15.68 -7.44
CA ALA A 247 -20.10 -15.26 -8.01
C ALA A 247 -19.77 -14.49 -9.29
N SER A 248 -20.08 -15.14 -10.41
CA SER A 248 -19.88 -14.70 -11.79
C SER A 248 -20.15 -13.20 -12.02
N LEU A 249 -19.08 -12.39 -12.11
CA LEU A 249 -19.04 -11.19 -12.94
C LEU A 249 -18.41 -11.57 -14.28
N LYS A 250 -19.21 -12.21 -15.15
CA LYS A 250 -18.88 -12.40 -16.56
C LYS A 250 -19.00 -11.07 -17.30
N SER A 251 -18.08 -10.13 -17.07
CA SER A 251 -17.76 -9.01 -17.98
C SER A 251 -16.80 -7.99 -17.36
N ALA A 252 -15.61 -8.41 -16.94
CA ALA A 252 -14.47 -7.50 -16.85
C ALA A 252 -13.18 -8.30 -17.01
N GLY A 253 -12.36 -7.91 -17.99
CA GLY A 253 -11.12 -8.59 -18.31
C GLY A 253 -10.20 -8.72 -17.10
N ASN A 254 -9.69 -9.94 -16.93
CA ASN A 254 -8.50 -10.38 -16.20
C ASN A 254 -7.90 -9.43 -15.15
N THR A 255 -8.71 -9.01 -14.17
CA THR A 255 -8.24 -8.35 -12.94
C THR A 255 -8.65 -9.23 -11.76
N PRO A 256 -7.72 -9.67 -10.89
CA PRO A 256 -8.11 -10.39 -9.69
C PRO A 256 -8.96 -9.44 -8.83
N ASN A 257 -10.23 -9.80 -8.64
CA ASN A 257 -11.14 -9.07 -7.77
C ASN A 257 -10.67 -9.18 -6.32
N CYS A 258 -9.86 -8.23 -5.86
CA CYS A 258 -9.55 -8.07 -4.46
C CYS A 258 -10.41 -6.92 -3.89
N PHE A 259 -11.26 -7.23 -2.92
CA PHE A 259 -12.07 -6.24 -2.20
C PHE A 259 -11.38 -5.90 -0.88
N TRP A 260 -11.05 -4.64 -0.71
CA TRP A 260 -10.16 -4.18 0.36
C TRP A 260 -10.93 -3.46 1.46
N ARG A 261 -10.47 -3.62 2.70
CA ARG A 261 -10.93 -2.89 3.87
C ARG A 261 -9.75 -2.15 4.48
N ASP A 262 -9.97 -0.90 4.84
CA ASP A 262 -9.01 -0.08 5.58
C ASP A 262 -9.37 -0.09 7.06
N LEU A 263 -8.35 -0.26 7.92
CA LEU A 263 -8.41 0.03 9.34
C LEU A 263 -7.45 1.19 9.64
N MET A 264 -8.01 2.29 10.12
CA MET A 264 -7.23 3.39 10.68
C MET A 264 -6.81 3.02 12.10
N LYS A 265 -5.56 3.29 12.47
CA LYS A 265 -5.03 3.09 13.82
C LYS A 265 -5.08 4.38 14.62
#